data_AF-A0A8C3Y2J7-F1
#
_entry.id   AF-A0A8C3Y2J7-F1
#
_cell.length_a   1.000
_cell.length_b   1.000
_cell.length_c   1.000
_cell.angle_alpha   90.00
_cell.angle_beta   90.00
_cell.angle_gamma   90.00
#
_symmetry.space_group_name_H-M   'P 1'
#
loop_
_entity.id
_entity.type
_entity.pdbx_description
1 polymer ?
#
loop_
_entity_poly.entity_id
_entity_poly.type
_entity_poly.pdbx_seq_one_letter_code
_entity_poly.pdbx_strand_id
1 'polypeptide(L)'
;VRKIRQRIFGIVNYINTVYKSIHTHVALVGLEVWTDGDKRPVSRSAGFTLDTFSKWRRDELLKRKRNDNAQLITGLDFEGTTIGLAYLKSICSDSYSAGIIQDHNRNEIAVAATMAHEMGHNLGMSHDTEACSCSDHVCIMTDTVSAKIPKEFSSCSLQSFEKFMLADMPRCLTNIPELSSIVAPPSCGNGFLEKGEECDCGTPEECTNECCDPESCKLSSGAACAHGECCENCQYKKSGSLCRAVKHECDLAEMCTGSSSSCPEDRFRVNGHPCSFGEGYCYMGTCPTQATEGPASCYHTNERGTYYGYCRKEQGTHLPCKKKDRMCGKLYCSGGWEMPRDGNLLSFSSCKGSFPRAGEQDTGMILDGTKCGNGMVCSHGECIQVEEVFRSTNCSAKCSGHAVCDHKLQCQCEEGWAPPNCDSSSALTGECHPLHLSLLSAPLGMFLSLPSVIPGILGTVCPSSQ
;
A
#
# COMPACT_ATOMS: atom_id res chain seq x y z
N VAL A 1 1.41 -13.35 31.18
CA VAL A 1 0.94 -13.48 29.77
C VAL A 1 -0.58 -13.36 29.62
N ARG A 2 -1.45 -14.17 30.26
CA ARG A 2 -2.92 -14.11 30.04
C ARG A 2 -3.54 -12.71 30.23
N LYS A 3 -3.24 -12.02 31.33
CA LYS A 3 -3.74 -10.65 31.59
C LYS A 3 -3.29 -9.64 30.53
N ILE A 4 -2.05 -9.78 30.05
CA ILE A 4 -1.50 -8.94 28.97
C ILE A 4 -2.32 -9.16 27.70
N ARG A 5 -2.60 -10.41 27.31
CA ARG A 5 -3.41 -10.71 26.13
C ARG A 5 -4.79 -10.06 26.19
N GLN A 6 -5.50 -10.19 27.31
CA GLN A 6 -6.81 -9.55 27.50
C GLN A 6 -6.75 -8.02 27.34
N ARG A 7 -5.70 -7.41 27.91
CA ARG A 7 -5.45 -5.97 27.78
C ARG A 7 -5.22 -5.56 26.32
N ILE A 8 -4.39 -6.31 25.59
CA ILE A 8 -4.13 -6.06 24.16
C ILE A 8 -5.42 -6.20 23.33
N PHE A 9 -6.28 -7.16 23.63
CA PHE A 9 -7.56 -7.32 22.91
C PHE A 9 -8.47 -6.10 23.15
N GLY A 10 -8.54 -5.59 24.38
CA GLY A 10 -9.25 -4.34 24.67
C GLY A 10 -8.68 -3.13 23.92
N ILE A 11 -7.35 -3.07 23.78
CA ILE A 11 -6.66 -2.03 23.00
C ILE A 11 -7.07 -2.09 21.52
N VAL A 12 -6.94 -3.25 20.89
CA VAL A 12 -7.25 -3.42 19.46
C VAL A 12 -8.74 -3.15 19.17
N ASN A 13 -9.64 -3.60 20.05
CA ASN A 13 -11.06 -3.33 19.90
C ASN A 13 -11.39 -1.82 19.90
N TYR A 14 -10.74 -1.07 20.79
CA TYR A 14 -10.91 0.37 20.81
C TYR A 14 -10.36 1.06 19.57
N ILE A 15 -9.17 0.67 19.11
CA ILE A 15 -8.57 1.18 17.88
C ILE A 15 -9.53 0.96 16.70
N ASN A 16 -10.13 -0.23 16.58
CA ASN A 16 -11.10 -0.51 15.53
C ASN A 16 -12.34 0.38 15.61
N THR A 17 -12.80 0.73 16.82
CA THR A 17 -13.91 1.69 17.00
C THR A 17 -13.57 3.05 16.42
N VAL A 18 -12.36 3.55 16.66
CA VAL A 18 -11.87 4.84 16.15
C VAL A 18 -11.68 4.78 14.62
N TYR A 19 -11.09 3.68 14.13
CA TYR A 19 -10.66 3.52 12.73
C TYR A 19 -11.82 3.21 11.77
N LYS A 20 -13.02 2.90 12.29
CA LYS A 20 -14.26 2.86 11.49
C LYS A 20 -14.45 4.12 10.64
N SER A 21 -14.12 5.30 11.18
CA SER A 21 -14.27 6.60 10.50
C SER A 21 -13.41 6.78 9.24
N ILE A 22 -12.36 5.96 9.09
CA ILE A 22 -11.46 5.94 7.92
C ILE A 22 -11.55 4.62 7.16
N HIS A 23 -12.63 3.84 7.38
CA HIS A 23 -12.87 2.55 6.73
C HIS A 23 -11.68 1.58 6.82
N THR A 24 -10.98 1.59 7.95
CA THR A 24 -9.79 0.75 8.17
C THR A 24 -10.04 -0.18 9.35
N HIS A 25 -9.66 -1.45 9.19
CA HIS A 25 -9.70 -2.43 10.27
C HIS A 25 -8.29 -2.87 10.66
N VAL A 26 -8.03 -2.94 11.96
CA VAL A 26 -6.77 -3.39 12.56
C VAL A 26 -6.96 -4.82 13.08
N ALA A 27 -6.47 -5.77 12.29
CA ALA A 27 -6.46 -7.19 12.66
C ALA A 27 -5.16 -7.55 13.40
N LEU A 28 -5.29 -8.10 14.62
CA LEU A 28 -4.12 -8.54 15.39
C LEU A 28 -3.62 -9.90 14.89
N VAL A 29 -2.72 -9.90 13.91
CA VAL A 29 -2.16 -11.13 13.29
C VAL A 29 -0.99 -11.77 14.06
N GLY A 30 -0.52 -11.12 15.13
CA GLY A 30 0.61 -11.58 15.94
C GLY A 30 0.71 -10.84 17.27
N LEU A 31 1.12 -11.55 18.32
CA LEU A 31 1.40 -10.97 19.64
C LEU A 31 2.58 -11.69 20.27
N GLU A 32 3.66 -10.95 20.52
CA GLU A 32 4.86 -11.46 21.18
C GLU A 32 5.08 -10.76 22.51
N VAL A 33 5.39 -11.54 23.55
CA VAL A 33 5.69 -11.02 24.89
C VAL A 33 7.10 -11.47 25.26
N TRP A 34 8.01 -10.52 25.44
CA TRP A 34 9.41 -10.77 25.76
C TRP A 34 9.59 -11.17 27.24
N THR A 35 9.26 -12.42 27.56
CA THR A 35 9.32 -12.94 28.94
C THR A 35 10.73 -13.33 29.41
N ASP A 36 11.65 -13.51 28.47
CA ASP A 36 13.04 -13.92 28.68
C ASP A 36 14.04 -12.75 28.55
N GLY A 37 13.53 -11.51 28.56
CA GLY A 37 14.30 -10.28 28.45
C GLY A 37 14.10 -9.57 27.11
N ASP A 38 14.43 -8.28 27.08
CA ASP A 38 14.24 -7.43 25.91
C ASP A 38 15.09 -7.91 24.73
N LYS A 39 14.48 -8.04 23.54
CA LYS A 39 15.18 -8.51 22.33
C LYS A 39 16.10 -7.47 21.74
N ARG A 40 15.92 -6.21 22.14
CA ARG A 40 16.80 -5.11 21.83
C ARG A 40 16.85 -4.11 22.99
N PRO A 41 17.89 -3.26 23.05
CA PRO A 41 17.94 -2.18 24.04
C PRO A 41 16.70 -1.28 24.00
N VAL A 42 16.04 -1.16 25.14
CA VAL A 42 14.95 -0.20 25.39
C VAL A 42 15.49 0.86 26.35
N SER A 43 15.32 2.14 26.02
CA SER A 43 15.78 3.26 26.85
C SER A 43 14.68 4.31 27.04
N ARG A 44 14.88 5.23 27.99
CA ARG A 44 13.94 6.33 28.24
C ARG A 44 13.92 7.35 27.10
N SER A 45 14.88 7.31 26.18
CA SER A 45 14.81 8.07 24.92
C SER A 45 13.88 7.35 23.95
N ALA A 46 12.68 7.90 23.76
CA ALA A 46 11.68 7.37 22.85
C ALA A 46 12.23 7.19 21.42
N GLY A 47 12.96 8.18 20.89
CA GLY A 47 13.57 8.09 19.56
C GLY A 47 14.58 6.94 19.42
N PHE A 48 15.42 6.73 20.44
CA PHE A 48 16.36 5.61 20.46
C PHE A 48 15.64 4.25 20.48
N THR A 49 14.60 4.15 21.31
CA THR A 49 13.81 2.92 21.43
C THR A 49 13.05 2.61 20.15
N LEU A 50 12.45 3.62 19.50
CA LEU A 50 11.75 3.48 18.23
C LEU A 50 12.70 2.98 17.12
N ASP A 51 13.85 3.62 16.95
CA ASP A 51 14.85 3.22 15.94
C ASP A 51 15.33 1.77 16.17
N THR A 52 15.59 1.44 17.43
CA THR A 52 16.06 0.11 17.82
C THR A 52 14.97 -0.96 17.61
N PHE A 53 13.72 -0.68 17.96
CA PHE A 53 12.59 -1.57 17.74
C PHE A 53 12.29 -1.77 16.24
N SER A 54 12.33 -0.70 15.45
CA SER A 54 12.18 -0.74 13.99
C SER A 54 13.23 -1.63 13.32
N LYS A 55 14.49 -1.52 13.73
CA LYS A 55 15.57 -2.39 13.22
C LYS A 55 15.30 -3.85 13.56
N TRP A 56 14.83 -4.16 14.77
CA TRP A 56 14.44 -5.53 15.13
C TRP A 56 13.24 -6.04 14.33
N ARG A 57 12.22 -5.21 14.10
CA ARG A 57 11.09 -5.58 13.25
C ARG A 57 11.58 -6.03 11.87
N ARG A 58 12.43 -5.23 11.23
CA ARG A 58 13.01 -5.52 9.92
C ARG A 58 13.90 -6.77 9.93
N ASP A 59 14.84 -6.81 10.86
CA ASP A 59 15.94 -7.78 10.81
C ASP A 59 15.55 -9.16 11.37
N GLU A 60 14.47 -9.25 12.15
CA GLU A 60 14.05 -10.46 12.83
C GLU A 60 12.56 -10.78 12.65
N LEU A 61 11.64 -9.89 13.05
CA LEU A 61 10.20 -10.18 13.06
C LEU A 61 9.67 -10.46 11.65
N LEU A 62 9.97 -9.60 10.68
CA LEU A 62 9.46 -9.72 9.32
C LEU A 62 10.00 -10.96 8.58
N LYS A 63 11.14 -11.51 8.99
CA LYS A 63 11.71 -12.74 8.43
C LYS A 63 10.89 -13.99 8.81
N ARG A 64 10.18 -13.94 9.94
CA ARG A 64 9.42 -15.09 10.47
C ARG A 64 7.90 -14.89 10.47
N LYS A 65 7.43 -13.64 10.47
CA LYS A 65 6.00 -13.31 10.46
C LYS A 65 5.77 -12.01 9.71
N ARG A 66 5.20 -12.11 8.51
CA ARG A 66 4.75 -10.94 7.74
C ARG A 66 3.64 -10.21 8.50
N ASN A 67 3.72 -8.88 8.49
CA ASN A 67 2.77 -7.93 9.07
C ASN A 67 2.97 -6.56 8.42
N ASP A 68 1.92 -5.75 8.40
CA ASP A 68 1.93 -4.43 7.75
C ASP A 68 2.56 -3.36 8.66
N ASN A 69 2.38 -3.52 9.97
CA ASN A 69 2.82 -2.61 11.02
C ASN A 69 3.14 -3.38 12.32
N ALA A 70 4.04 -2.87 13.16
CA ALA A 70 4.21 -3.37 14.52
C ALA A 70 4.34 -2.25 15.57
N GLN A 71 3.73 -2.45 16.73
CA GLN A 71 3.75 -1.49 17.84
C GLN A 71 4.39 -2.14 19.07
N LEU A 72 5.38 -1.48 19.69
CA LEU A 72 5.98 -1.92 20.95
C LEU A 72 5.26 -1.25 22.13
N ILE A 73 4.67 -2.03 23.03
CA ILE A 73 4.20 -1.50 24.32
C ILE A 73 5.28 -1.74 25.37
N THR A 74 5.65 -0.70 26.11
CA THR A 74 6.65 -0.78 27.19
C THR A 74 6.10 -0.22 28.50
N GLY A 75 6.49 -0.83 29.61
CA GLY A 75 6.25 -0.29 30.95
C GLY A 75 7.29 0.75 31.38
N LEU A 76 8.27 1.06 30.53
CA LEU A 76 9.28 2.09 30.79
C LEU A 76 8.67 3.49 30.61
N ASP A 77 9.00 4.38 31.54
CA ASP A 77 8.61 5.79 31.47
C ASP A 77 9.62 6.58 30.62
N PHE A 78 9.17 7.09 29.47
CA PHE A 78 10.00 7.88 28.58
C PHE A 78 10.32 9.25 29.18
N GLU A 79 11.39 9.87 28.68
CA GLU A 79 11.80 11.21 29.10
C GLU A 79 10.85 12.29 28.55
N GLY A 80 10.55 13.28 29.39
CA GLY A 80 9.73 14.42 29.01
C GLY A 80 8.23 14.12 29.05
N THR A 81 7.51 14.57 28.03
CA THR A 81 6.05 14.43 27.91
C THR A 81 5.64 13.36 26.89
N THR A 82 6.61 12.65 26.31
CA THR A 82 6.36 11.64 25.28
C THR A 82 5.81 10.38 25.91
N ILE A 83 4.64 9.92 25.46
CA ILE A 83 4.04 8.64 25.86
C ILE A 83 3.89 7.66 24.70
N GLY A 84 4.25 8.09 23.49
CA GLY A 84 4.25 7.32 22.27
C GLY A 84 5.09 8.01 21.21
N LEU A 85 5.58 7.24 20.24
CA LEU A 85 6.29 7.80 19.09
C LEU A 85 6.22 6.85 17.89
N ALA A 86 5.92 7.38 16.71
CA ALA A 86 5.87 6.66 15.45
C ALA A 86 6.46 7.47 14.29
N TYR A 87 6.83 6.76 13.22
CA TYR A 87 7.24 7.40 11.97
C TYR A 87 6.02 7.86 11.17
N LEU A 88 6.07 9.08 10.63
CA LEU A 88 5.02 9.63 9.79
C LEU A 88 5.05 9.01 8.37
N LYS A 89 3.88 8.69 7.78
CA LYS A 89 3.71 8.19 6.39
C LYS A 89 4.55 6.97 6.07
N SER A 90 4.51 5.99 6.97
CA SER A 90 5.46 4.89 6.98
C SER A 90 4.81 3.52 6.92
N ILE A 91 3.48 3.44 6.84
CA ILE A 91 2.75 2.17 6.68
C ILE A 91 3.33 1.35 5.51
N CYS A 92 3.40 0.03 5.66
CA CYS A 92 4.05 -0.91 4.73
C CYS A 92 5.58 -0.85 4.64
N SER A 93 6.26 0.17 5.18
CA SER A 93 7.72 0.19 5.20
C SER A 93 8.28 -0.93 6.09
N ASP A 94 9.19 -1.75 5.56
CA ASP A 94 9.90 -2.77 6.35
C ASP A 94 10.69 -2.15 7.52
N SER A 95 11.23 -0.93 7.32
CA SER A 95 12.07 -0.25 8.33
C SER A 95 11.27 0.71 9.22
N TYR A 96 10.26 1.39 8.67
CA TYR A 96 9.64 2.52 9.35
C TYR A 96 8.19 2.28 9.76
N SER A 97 7.54 1.19 9.34
CA SER A 97 6.18 0.88 9.76
C SER A 97 6.13 0.32 11.18
N ALA A 98 6.40 1.20 12.13
CA ALA A 98 6.42 0.89 13.54
C ALA A 98 6.11 2.12 14.40
N GLY A 99 5.74 1.84 15.65
CA GLY A 99 5.64 2.82 16.71
C GLY A 99 5.92 2.18 18.07
N ILE A 100 6.06 3.03 19.08
CA ILE A 100 6.26 2.65 20.48
C ILE A 100 5.24 3.36 21.35
N ILE A 101 4.74 2.67 22.37
CA ILE A 101 3.69 3.14 23.27
C ILE A 101 4.13 2.86 24.71
N GLN A 102 4.07 3.87 25.56
CA GLN A 102 4.19 3.72 27.01
C GLN A 102 2.88 3.19 27.58
N ASP A 103 2.92 2.17 28.44
CA ASP A 103 1.77 1.68 29.20
C ASP A 103 1.44 2.63 30.37
N HIS A 104 1.00 3.85 30.01
CA HIS A 104 0.92 5.01 30.92
C HIS A 104 -0.31 5.03 31.85
N ASN A 105 -1.31 4.17 31.61
CA ASN A 105 -2.57 4.21 32.35
C ASN A 105 -3.10 2.80 32.62
N ARG A 106 -3.68 2.55 33.81
CA ARG A 106 -4.34 1.26 34.09
C ARG A 106 -5.54 1.00 33.19
N ASN A 107 -6.23 2.05 32.74
CA ASN A 107 -7.27 1.94 31.73
C ASN A 107 -6.63 1.70 30.36
N GLU A 108 -6.82 0.50 29.80
CA GLU A 108 -6.31 0.12 28.49
C GLU A 108 -6.80 1.02 27.36
N ILE A 109 -7.99 1.62 27.50
CA ILE A 109 -8.58 2.48 26.47
C ILE A 109 -7.76 3.76 26.30
N ALA A 110 -7.16 4.28 27.38
CA ALA A 110 -6.28 5.44 27.29
C ALA A 110 -4.95 5.10 26.57
N VAL A 111 -4.43 3.89 26.79
CA VAL A 111 -3.25 3.38 26.06
C VAL A 111 -3.60 3.08 24.60
N ALA A 112 -4.82 2.62 24.35
CA ALA A 112 -5.34 2.38 23.02
C ALA A 112 -5.49 3.66 22.19
N ALA A 113 -5.93 4.75 22.82
CA ALA A 113 -5.97 6.07 22.16
C ALA A 113 -4.56 6.53 21.75
N THR A 114 -3.54 6.30 22.57
CA THR A 114 -2.14 6.54 22.20
C THR A 114 -1.69 5.66 21.05
N MET A 115 -2.00 4.36 21.07
CA MET A 115 -1.66 3.48 19.95
C MET A 115 -2.39 3.87 18.65
N ALA A 116 -3.66 4.28 18.74
CA ALA A 116 -4.43 4.82 17.62
C ALA A 116 -3.79 6.08 17.04
N HIS A 117 -3.26 6.96 17.89
CA HIS A 117 -2.50 8.15 17.50
C HIS A 117 -1.20 7.78 16.76
N GLU A 118 -0.39 6.88 17.32
CA GLU A 118 0.88 6.47 16.70
C GLU A 118 0.68 5.74 15.35
N MET A 119 -0.34 4.88 15.27
CA MET A 119 -0.73 4.27 14.00
C MET A 119 -1.28 5.32 13.01
N GLY A 120 -1.92 6.40 13.51
CA GLY A 120 -2.34 7.54 12.71
C GLY A 120 -1.16 8.24 12.03
N HIS A 121 -0.05 8.44 12.75
CA HIS A 121 1.21 8.91 12.13
C HIS A 121 1.70 7.95 11.05
N ASN A 122 1.71 6.64 11.31
CA ASN A 122 2.11 5.66 10.29
C ASN A 122 1.23 5.75 9.02
N LEU A 123 -0.07 6.04 9.20
CA LEU A 123 -1.07 6.28 8.15
C LEU A 123 -1.09 7.73 7.62
N GLY A 124 -0.08 8.53 7.96
CA GLY A 124 0.17 9.83 7.35
C GLY A 124 -0.59 11.01 7.96
N MET A 125 -1.24 10.82 9.10
CA MET A 125 -1.91 11.88 9.84
C MET A 125 -0.90 12.68 10.67
N SER A 126 -0.93 14.01 10.54
CA SER A 126 -0.17 14.91 11.41
C SER A 126 -0.99 15.31 12.64
N HIS A 127 -0.35 15.93 13.62
CA HIS A 127 -1.06 16.51 14.77
C HIS A 127 -2.10 17.53 14.35
N ASP A 128 -3.15 17.63 15.17
CA ASP A 128 -4.20 18.62 15.03
C ASP A 128 -3.70 20.04 15.33
N THR A 129 -4.30 21.02 14.67
CA THR A 129 -4.10 22.46 14.90
C THR A 129 -5.40 23.08 15.41
N GLU A 130 -5.38 24.35 15.80
CA GLU A 130 -6.60 25.07 16.24
C GLU A 130 -7.73 25.12 15.19
N ALA A 131 -7.40 24.94 13.90
CA ALA A 131 -8.38 24.89 12.82
C ALA A 131 -9.07 23.52 12.66
N CYS A 132 -8.56 22.49 13.35
CA CYS A 132 -9.06 21.12 13.25
C CYS A 132 -10.23 20.91 14.20
N SER A 133 -11.25 20.18 13.75
CA SER A 133 -12.50 20.00 14.50
C SER A 133 -12.87 18.54 14.67
N CYS A 134 -13.35 18.22 15.86
CA CYS A 134 -14.05 16.99 16.23
C CYS A 134 -15.13 17.34 17.27
N SER A 135 -16.07 16.43 17.53
CA SER A 135 -17.22 16.59 18.42
C SER A 135 -16.83 17.03 19.83
N ASP A 136 -15.69 16.55 20.31
CA ASP A 136 -15.29 16.63 21.72
C ASP A 136 -14.09 17.55 22.00
N HIS A 137 -13.64 18.34 21.01
CA HIS A 137 -12.45 19.21 20.97
C HIS A 137 -11.08 18.53 21.21
N VAL A 138 -11.06 17.39 21.90
CA VAL A 138 -9.89 16.52 22.05
C VAL A 138 -10.05 15.35 21.08
N CYS A 139 -9.26 15.38 20.02
CA CYS A 139 -9.31 14.38 18.95
C CYS A 139 -8.11 13.43 19.07
N ILE A 140 -8.13 12.32 18.33
CA ILE A 140 -7.08 11.29 18.42
C ILE A 140 -5.69 11.86 18.13
N MET A 141 -5.58 12.78 17.15
CA MET A 141 -4.30 13.38 16.74
C MET A 141 -3.96 14.68 17.49
N THR A 142 -4.64 14.96 18.60
CA THR A 142 -4.22 16.06 19.48
C THR A 142 -2.84 15.75 20.05
N ASP A 143 -1.93 16.74 20.04
CA ASP A 143 -0.52 16.60 20.40
C ASP A 143 -0.25 16.47 21.91
N THR A 144 -1.31 16.53 22.71
CA THR A 144 -1.28 16.50 24.17
C THR A 144 -2.29 15.50 24.71
N VAL A 145 -1.90 14.83 25.79
CA VAL A 145 -2.75 13.87 26.49
C VAL A 145 -3.73 14.62 27.38
N SER A 146 -5.02 14.31 27.24
CA SER A 146 -6.09 14.85 28.08
C SER A 146 -6.58 13.81 29.08
N ALA A 147 -7.22 14.27 30.16
CA ALA A 147 -8.00 13.40 31.05
C ALA A 147 -9.19 12.76 30.33
N LYS A 148 -9.67 13.39 29.25
CA LYS A 148 -10.69 12.87 28.36
C LYS A 148 -10.03 11.99 27.30
N ILE A 149 -10.50 10.76 27.16
CA ILE A 149 -10.01 9.84 26.13
C ILE A 149 -10.66 10.23 24.78
N PRO A 150 -9.88 10.62 23.75
CA PRO A 150 -10.39 11.03 22.45
C PRO A 150 -10.97 9.83 21.69
N LYS A 151 -12.13 9.99 21.04
CA LYS A 151 -12.85 8.88 20.39
C LYS A 151 -12.88 8.92 18.86
N GLU A 152 -12.44 10.01 18.27
CA GLU A 152 -12.59 10.24 16.83
C GLU A 152 -11.42 11.05 16.27
N PHE A 153 -11.19 10.87 14.97
CA PHE A 153 -10.25 11.68 14.21
C PHE A 153 -10.85 13.06 13.92
N SER A 154 -9.99 14.08 13.83
CA SER A 154 -10.41 15.41 13.41
C SER A 154 -10.63 15.49 11.90
N SER A 155 -11.29 16.55 11.45
CA SER A 155 -11.38 16.91 10.02
C SER A 155 -10.01 16.97 9.31
N CYS A 156 -8.96 17.47 9.99
CA CYS A 156 -7.59 17.52 9.43
C CYS A 156 -6.94 16.13 9.32
N SER A 157 -7.21 15.26 10.29
CA SER A 157 -6.71 13.89 10.30
C SER A 157 -7.28 13.11 9.11
N LEU A 158 -8.59 13.22 8.87
CA LEU A 158 -9.26 12.58 7.74
C LEU A 158 -8.68 13.06 6.40
N GLN A 159 -8.49 14.38 6.24
CA GLN A 159 -7.89 14.94 5.02
C GLN A 159 -6.44 14.48 4.82
N SER A 160 -5.65 14.38 5.90
CA SER A 160 -4.26 13.93 5.83
C SER A 160 -4.16 12.48 5.40
N PHE A 161 -5.03 11.63 5.96
CA PHE A 161 -5.15 10.22 5.59
C PHE A 161 -5.55 10.06 4.12
N GLU A 162 -6.62 10.70 3.67
CA GLU A 162 -7.09 10.62 2.28
C GLU A 162 -5.97 11.03 1.31
N LYS A 163 -5.29 12.15 1.60
CA LYS A 163 -4.17 12.63 0.79
C LYS A 163 -3.02 11.62 0.73
N PHE A 164 -2.70 10.96 1.83
CA PHE A 164 -1.66 9.94 1.88
C PHE A 164 -2.06 8.68 1.09
N MET A 165 -3.29 8.19 1.29
CA MET A 165 -3.80 7.03 0.57
C MET A 165 -3.86 7.24 -0.94
N LEU A 166 -4.26 8.44 -1.40
CA LEU A 166 -4.29 8.80 -2.82
C LEU A 166 -2.90 8.97 -3.43
N ALA A 167 -1.93 9.49 -2.67
CA ALA A 167 -0.59 9.76 -3.18
C ALA A 167 0.27 8.48 -3.27
N ASP A 168 0.22 7.63 -2.24
CA ASP A 168 1.18 6.55 -2.06
C ASP A 168 0.55 5.15 -2.24
N MET A 169 -0.78 5.03 -2.23
CA MET A 169 -1.59 3.79 -2.34
C MET A 169 -0.88 2.56 -1.73
N PRO A 170 -0.75 2.51 -0.38
CA PRO A 170 0.05 1.51 0.30
C PRO A 170 -0.45 0.08 0.03
N ARG A 171 0.28 -0.66 -0.81
CA ARG A 171 -0.11 -1.98 -1.32
C ARG A 171 -0.29 -3.06 -0.24
N CYS A 172 0.29 -2.90 0.95
CA CYS A 172 0.15 -3.91 2.01
C CYS A 172 -1.20 -3.85 2.73
N LEU A 173 -2.00 -2.80 2.52
CA LEU A 173 -3.29 -2.64 3.19
C LEU A 173 -4.48 -3.15 2.36
N THR A 174 -4.23 -3.72 1.17
CA THR A 174 -5.30 -4.11 0.23
C THR A 174 -5.76 -5.55 0.42
N ASN A 175 -5.06 -6.34 1.23
CA ASN A 175 -5.42 -7.73 1.49
C ASN A 175 -6.09 -7.90 2.86
N ILE A 176 -7.06 -8.81 2.92
CA ILE A 176 -7.67 -9.25 4.18
C ILE A 176 -6.79 -10.38 4.74
N PRO A 177 -6.38 -10.35 6.02
CA PRO A 177 -5.58 -11.42 6.60
C PRO A 177 -6.37 -12.72 6.68
N GLU A 178 -5.68 -13.86 6.62
CA GLU A 178 -6.33 -15.15 6.85
C GLU A 178 -6.96 -15.19 8.23
N LEU A 179 -8.24 -15.61 8.32
CA LEU A 179 -8.98 -15.70 9.58
C LEU A 179 -8.28 -16.56 10.64
N SER A 180 -7.51 -17.56 10.21
CA SER A 180 -6.72 -18.44 11.07
C SER A 180 -5.55 -17.73 11.77
N SER A 181 -5.10 -16.60 11.19
CA SER A 181 -3.95 -15.83 11.65
C SER A 181 -4.31 -14.79 12.71
N ILE A 182 -5.60 -14.48 12.87
CA ILE A 182 -6.11 -13.49 13.82
C ILE A 182 -6.04 -14.07 15.23
N VAL A 183 -5.34 -13.35 16.10
CA VAL A 183 -5.04 -13.77 17.47
C VAL A 183 -6.10 -13.28 18.46
N ALA A 184 -6.82 -12.21 18.10
CA ALA A 184 -7.93 -11.70 18.88
C ALA A 184 -9.11 -12.70 18.88
N PRO A 185 -9.88 -12.79 19.98
CA PRO A 185 -11.13 -13.55 20.00
C PRO A 185 -12.15 -12.92 19.04
N PRO A 186 -12.92 -13.73 18.28
CA PRO A 186 -14.00 -13.25 17.44
C PRO A 186 -15.04 -12.43 18.22
N SER A 187 -15.56 -11.37 17.61
CA SER A 187 -16.55 -10.49 18.22
C SER A 187 -17.58 -9.99 17.20
N CYS A 188 -18.66 -10.75 17.09
CA CYS A 188 -19.82 -10.39 16.27
C CYS A 188 -20.33 -8.96 16.51
N GLY A 189 -20.54 -8.23 15.42
CA GLY A 189 -21.04 -6.86 15.37
C GLY A 189 -19.93 -5.81 15.27
N ASN A 190 -18.68 -6.22 15.06
CA ASN A 190 -17.55 -5.31 14.91
C ASN A 190 -17.30 -4.87 13.45
N GLY A 191 -18.08 -5.41 12.49
CA GLY A 191 -18.01 -5.13 11.06
C GLY A 191 -16.86 -5.84 10.34
N PHE A 192 -16.25 -6.85 10.95
CA PHE A 192 -15.12 -7.57 10.38
C PHE A 192 -15.33 -9.07 10.55
N LEU A 193 -15.30 -9.79 9.42
CA LEU A 193 -15.55 -11.23 9.43
C LEU A 193 -14.43 -11.96 10.18
N GLU A 194 -14.76 -12.66 11.27
CA GLU A 194 -13.81 -13.42 12.08
C GLU A 194 -14.10 -14.93 12.06
N LYS A 195 -13.20 -15.70 12.66
CA LYS A 195 -13.34 -17.17 12.69
C LYS A 195 -14.59 -17.59 13.46
N GLY A 196 -15.53 -18.22 12.77
CA GLY A 196 -16.77 -18.76 13.36
C GLY A 196 -18.01 -17.95 13.02
N GLU A 197 -17.83 -16.79 12.38
CA GLU A 197 -18.89 -15.96 11.80
C GLU A 197 -19.05 -16.31 10.31
N GLU A 198 -20.26 -16.15 9.78
CA GLU A 198 -20.53 -16.29 8.34
C GLU A 198 -20.61 -14.91 7.66
N CYS A 199 -20.91 -13.87 8.44
CA CYS A 199 -20.99 -12.48 8.02
C CYS A 199 -20.86 -11.57 9.25
N ASP A 200 -20.42 -10.32 9.07
CA ASP A 200 -20.51 -9.28 10.11
C ASP A 200 -20.74 -7.93 9.44
N CYS A 201 -21.92 -7.34 9.68
CA CYS A 201 -22.34 -6.06 9.13
C CYS A 201 -22.32 -4.91 10.16
N GLY A 202 -21.69 -5.13 11.32
CA GLY A 202 -21.69 -4.20 12.44
C GLY A 202 -22.84 -4.44 13.41
N THR A 203 -23.10 -3.44 14.25
CA THR A 203 -24.17 -3.50 15.26
C THR A 203 -25.57 -3.53 14.62
N PRO A 204 -26.61 -4.00 15.34
CA PRO A 204 -27.99 -3.98 14.82
C PRO A 204 -28.47 -2.60 14.35
N GLU A 205 -27.97 -1.52 14.97
CA GLU A 205 -28.29 -0.14 14.58
C GLU A 205 -27.56 0.32 13.30
N GLU A 206 -26.36 -0.23 13.04
CA GLU A 206 -25.52 0.13 11.88
C GLU A 206 -25.79 -0.76 10.67
N CYS A 207 -26.24 -2.00 10.88
CA CYS A 207 -26.36 -3.00 9.82
C CYS A 207 -27.50 -2.67 8.85
N THR A 208 -27.12 -2.46 7.59
CA THR A 208 -28.04 -2.26 6.46
C THR A 208 -28.09 -3.45 5.51
N ASN A 209 -27.33 -4.51 5.82
CA ASN A 209 -27.15 -5.67 4.95
C ASN A 209 -28.18 -6.76 5.27
N GLU A 210 -29.22 -6.88 4.45
CA GLU A 210 -30.28 -7.88 4.64
C GLU A 210 -29.79 -9.34 4.54
N CYS A 211 -28.61 -9.56 3.97
CA CYS A 211 -28.00 -10.89 3.85
C CYS A 211 -27.36 -11.39 5.16
N CYS A 212 -27.23 -10.53 6.18
CA CYS A 212 -26.57 -10.84 7.43
C CYS A 212 -27.47 -10.53 8.63
N ASP A 213 -27.56 -11.46 9.57
CA ASP A 213 -28.18 -11.21 10.87
C ASP A 213 -27.16 -10.57 11.82
N PRO A 214 -27.32 -9.29 12.21
CA PRO A 214 -26.36 -8.58 13.05
C PRO A 214 -26.30 -9.09 14.50
N GLU A 215 -27.29 -9.85 14.98
CA GLU A 215 -27.24 -10.41 16.32
C GLU A 215 -26.46 -11.73 16.38
N SER A 216 -26.50 -12.51 15.30
CA SER A 216 -25.92 -13.85 15.28
C SER A 216 -24.69 -13.99 14.38
N CYS A 217 -24.39 -12.99 13.54
CA CYS A 217 -23.32 -13.03 12.54
C CYS A 217 -23.41 -14.24 11.61
N LYS A 218 -24.65 -14.59 11.26
CA LYS A 218 -25.00 -15.68 10.34
C LYS A 218 -25.68 -15.14 9.10
N LEU A 219 -25.55 -15.88 8.02
CA LEU A 219 -26.25 -15.56 6.78
C LEU A 219 -27.76 -15.68 6.98
N SER A 220 -28.48 -14.70 6.44
CA SER A 220 -29.94 -14.74 6.35
C SER A 220 -30.40 -15.93 5.52
N SER A 221 -31.63 -16.40 5.75
CA SER A 221 -32.21 -17.52 5.01
C SER A 221 -32.18 -17.28 3.50
N GLY A 222 -31.53 -18.19 2.76
CA GLY A 222 -31.39 -18.09 1.30
C GLY A 222 -30.19 -17.28 0.81
N ALA A 223 -29.43 -16.63 1.70
CA ALA A 223 -28.19 -15.96 1.34
C ALA A 223 -27.04 -16.96 1.18
N ALA A 224 -26.28 -16.83 0.09
CA ALA A 224 -25.01 -17.54 -0.13
C ALA A 224 -23.80 -16.70 0.30
N CYS A 225 -23.97 -15.37 0.34
CA CYS A 225 -22.96 -14.42 0.81
C CYS A 225 -23.63 -13.17 1.38
N ALA A 226 -22.87 -12.40 2.15
CA ALA A 226 -23.26 -11.08 2.61
C ALA A 226 -22.25 -9.98 2.25
N HIS A 227 -20.97 -10.32 2.09
CA HIS A 227 -19.89 -9.34 1.92
C HIS A 227 -18.93 -9.73 0.80
N GLY A 228 -18.17 -8.75 0.29
CA GLY A 228 -17.13 -8.94 -0.73
C GLY A 228 -17.57 -8.49 -2.12
N GLU A 229 -16.60 -8.16 -2.98
CA GLU A 229 -16.84 -7.57 -4.31
C GLU A 229 -17.54 -8.52 -5.28
N CYS A 230 -17.53 -9.81 -4.97
CA CYS A 230 -18.21 -10.89 -5.70
C CYS A 230 -19.53 -11.33 -5.06
N CYS A 231 -20.09 -10.54 -4.14
CA CYS A 231 -21.44 -10.73 -3.63
C CYS A 231 -22.41 -9.73 -4.28
N GLU A 232 -23.53 -10.23 -4.79
CA GLU A 232 -24.60 -9.40 -5.35
C GLU A 232 -25.96 -10.01 -5.00
N ASN A 233 -26.86 -9.21 -4.42
CA ASN A 233 -28.20 -9.65 -3.99
C ASN A 233 -28.16 -10.94 -3.14
N CYS A 234 -27.24 -10.98 -2.16
CA CYS A 234 -26.98 -12.13 -1.30
C CYS A 234 -26.51 -13.42 -2.01
N GLN A 235 -26.13 -13.35 -3.29
CA GLN A 235 -25.65 -14.47 -4.08
C GLN A 235 -24.25 -14.21 -4.64
N TYR A 236 -23.50 -15.27 -4.91
CA TYR A 236 -22.23 -15.13 -5.61
C TYR A 236 -22.47 -14.58 -7.03
N LYS A 237 -21.71 -13.54 -7.40
CA LYS A 237 -21.65 -13.06 -8.79
C LYS A 237 -21.22 -14.20 -9.70
N LYS A 238 -21.70 -14.19 -10.94
CA LYS A 238 -21.37 -15.23 -11.93
C LYS A 238 -19.85 -15.32 -12.17
N SER A 239 -19.39 -16.52 -12.53
CA SER A 239 -17.98 -16.71 -12.91
C SER A 239 -17.63 -15.79 -14.08
N GLY A 240 -16.50 -15.09 -13.99
CA GLY A 240 -16.03 -14.13 -14.99
C GLY A 240 -16.58 -12.72 -14.85
N SER A 241 -17.42 -12.43 -13.84
CA SER A 241 -17.83 -11.05 -13.51
C SER A 241 -16.63 -10.24 -12.98
N LEU A 242 -16.39 -9.05 -13.52
CA LEU A 242 -15.30 -8.17 -13.08
C LEU A 242 -15.51 -7.75 -11.62
N CYS A 243 -14.51 -7.98 -10.76
CA CYS A 243 -14.49 -7.48 -9.38
C CYS A 243 -13.38 -6.47 -9.13
N ARG A 244 -12.29 -6.51 -9.91
CA ARG A 244 -11.26 -5.47 -9.90
C ARG A 244 -10.80 -5.13 -11.31
N ALA A 245 -10.91 -3.86 -11.68
CA ALA A 245 -10.45 -3.35 -12.96
C ALA A 245 -8.92 -3.22 -13.02
N VAL A 246 -8.38 -3.24 -14.24
CA VAL A 246 -6.96 -2.96 -14.53
C VAL A 246 -6.64 -1.50 -14.18
N LYS A 247 -5.59 -1.27 -13.39
CA LYS A 247 -5.12 0.08 -13.02
C LYS A 247 -4.18 0.69 -14.06
N HIS A 248 -3.33 -0.13 -14.66
CA HIS A 248 -2.32 0.28 -15.63
C HIS A 248 -1.83 -0.93 -16.44
N GLU A 249 -1.03 -0.71 -17.48
CA GLU A 249 -0.57 -1.75 -18.41
C GLU A 249 0.11 -2.99 -17.79
N CYS A 250 0.78 -2.85 -16.64
CA CYS A 250 1.43 -3.97 -15.93
C CYS A 250 0.53 -4.72 -14.95
N ASP A 251 -0.74 -4.35 -14.87
CA ASP A 251 -1.74 -4.94 -13.98
C ASP A 251 -2.67 -5.87 -14.77
N LEU A 252 -3.32 -6.82 -14.08
CA LEU A 252 -4.39 -7.64 -14.65
C LEU A 252 -5.73 -7.25 -14.02
N ALA A 253 -6.83 -7.70 -14.61
CA ALA A 253 -8.15 -7.59 -14.01
C ALA A 253 -8.44 -8.87 -13.22
N GLU A 254 -9.15 -8.77 -12.09
CA GLU A 254 -9.68 -9.94 -11.39
C GLU A 254 -11.17 -10.10 -11.61
N MET A 255 -11.56 -11.37 -11.76
CA MET A 255 -12.93 -11.78 -12.00
C MET A 255 -13.40 -12.77 -10.94
N CYS A 256 -14.66 -12.66 -10.57
CA CYS A 256 -15.32 -13.57 -9.66
C CYS A 256 -15.26 -15.01 -10.16
N THR A 257 -15.11 -15.95 -9.24
CA THR A 257 -15.03 -17.38 -9.55
C THR A 257 -16.40 -18.04 -9.71
N GLY A 258 -17.49 -17.34 -9.33
CA GLY A 258 -18.83 -17.92 -9.25
C GLY A 258 -19.10 -18.75 -7.97
N SER A 259 -18.11 -18.89 -7.09
CA SER A 259 -18.19 -19.76 -5.90
C SER A 259 -17.62 -19.13 -4.63
N SER A 260 -17.20 -17.87 -4.70
CA SER A 260 -16.69 -17.08 -3.58
C SER A 260 -17.25 -15.67 -3.66
N SER A 261 -17.44 -15.05 -2.50
CA SER A 261 -17.92 -13.67 -2.40
C SER A 261 -16.78 -12.65 -2.42
N SER A 262 -15.54 -13.08 -2.18
CA SER A 262 -14.35 -12.23 -2.27
C SER A 262 -13.83 -12.19 -3.71
N CYS A 263 -13.33 -11.03 -4.13
CA CYS A 263 -12.50 -10.97 -5.33
C CYS A 263 -11.23 -11.82 -5.13
N PRO A 264 -10.74 -12.55 -6.13
CA PRO A 264 -9.44 -13.22 -6.06
C PRO A 264 -8.30 -12.26 -5.72
N GLU A 265 -7.17 -12.80 -5.26
CA GLU A 265 -5.96 -12.01 -4.99
C GLU A 265 -5.55 -11.17 -6.20
N ASP A 266 -5.17 -9.90 -5.95
CA ASP A 266 -4.63 -8.98 -6.95
C ASP A 266 -3.41 -9.61 -7.64
N ARG A 267 -3.53 -9.84 -8.95
CA ARG A 267 -2.47 -10.38 -9.79
C ARG A 267 -2.10 -9.33 -10.83
N PHE A 268 -0.80 -9.24 -11.07
CA PHE A 268 -0.24 -8.39 -12.10
C PHE A 268 0.44 -9.22 -13.19
N ARG A 269 0.72 -8.58 -14.33
CA ARG A 269 1.38 -9.22 -15.48
C ARG A 269 2.72 -9.82 -15.06
N VAL A 270 3.10 -10.91 -15.72
CA VAL A 270 4.39 -11.54 -15.49
C VAL A 270 5.55 -10.54 -15.60
N ASN A 271 6.52 -10.65 -14.70
CA ASN A 271 7.73 -9.84 -14.77
C ASN A 271 8.41 -10.00 -16.13
N GLY A 272 8.88 -8.91 -16.74
CA GLY A 272 9.46 -8.92 -18.09
C GLY A 272 8.46 -8.68 -19.22
N HIS A 273 7.16 -8.57 -18.93
CA HIS A 273 6.20 -8.13 -19.95
C HIS A 273 6.54 -6.70 -20.40
N PRO A 274 6.67 -6.42 -21.72
CA PRO A 274 6.94 -5.07 -22.19
C PRO A 274 5.87 -4.07 -21.76
N CYS A 275 6.29 -2.85 -21.41
CA CYS A 275 5.40 -1.77 -20.99
C CYS A 275 5.94 -0.41 -21.49
N SER A 276 5.11 0.63 -21.39
CA SER A 276 5.38 2.00 -21.85
C SER A 276 5.83 2.03 -23.30
N PHE A 277 5.04 1.38 -24.17
CA PHE A 277 5.33 1.23 -25.60
C PHE A 277 6.70 0.56 -25.90
N GLY A 278 7.18 -0.29 -24.98
CA GLY A 278 8.47 -0.98 -25.10
C GLY A 278 9.63 -0.25 -24.44
N GLU A 279 9.40 0.89 -23.78
CA GLU A 279 10.42 1.63 -23.02
C GLU A 279 10.66 1.08 -21.60
N GLY A 280 9.88 0.11 -21.17
CA GLY A 280 10.08 -0.58 -19.89
C GLY A 280 9.70 -2.05 -19.95
N TYR A 281 9.93 -2.70 -18.82
CA TYR A 281 9.47 -4.06 -18.55
C TYR A 281 8.73 -4.06 -17.23
N CYS A 282 7.58 -4.74 -17.18
CA CYS A 282 6.81 -4.89 -15.95
C CYS A 282 7.67 -5.59 -14.90
N TYR A 283 7.71 -5.02 -13.70
CA TYR A 283 8.39 -5.60 -12.57
C TYR A 283 7.60 -5.32 -11.30
N MET A 284 7.23 -6.40 -10.61
CA MET A 284 6.42 -6.35 -9.38
C MET A 284 5.14 -5.50 -9.55
N GLY A 285 4.48 -5.63 -10.71
CA GLY A 285 3.23 -4.92 -11.01
C GLY A 285 3.40 -3.42 -11.19
N THR A 286 4.60 -2.96 -11.59
CA THR A 286 4.85 -1.58 -12.01
C THR A 286 5.60 -1.58 -13.33
N CYS A 287 5.58 -0.46 -14.07
CA CYS A 287 6.46 -0.24 -15.21
C CYS A 287 7.60 0.70 -14.80
N PRO A 288 8.70 0.21 -14.20
CA PRO A 288 9.86 1.03 -13.89
C PRO A 288 10.49 1.53 -15.19
N THR A 289 10.26 2.80 -15.49
CA THR A 289 10.89 3.50 -16.61
C THR A 289 11.86 4.53 -16.08
N GLN A 290 12.86 4.86 -16.88
CA GLN A 290 13.81 5.93 -16.56
C GLN A 290 13.25 7.32 -16.91
N ALA A 291 11.93 7.54 -16.90
CA ALA A 291 11.24 8.66 -17.56
C ALA A 291 11.65 10.11 -17.15
N THR A 292 12.62 10.28 -16.24
CA THR A 292 13.24 11.58 -15.91
C THR A 292 14.78 11.52 -15.94
N GLU A 293 15.36 10.95 -17.00
CA GLU A 293 16.81 10.86 -17.15
C GLU A 293 17.51 12.24 -17.14
N GLY A 294 18.58 12.32 -16.37
CA GLY A 294 19.69 13.23 -16.65
C GLY A 294 20.44 12.76 -17.89
N PRO A 295 21.22 13.63 -18.56
CA PRO A 295 22.01 13.24 -19.72
C PRO A 295 22.79 11.94 -19.49
N ALA A 296 22.95 11.11 -20.52
CA ALA A 296 23.73 9.86 -20.45
C ALA A 296 25.15 10.05 -19.87
N SER A 297 25.70 11.26 -19.98
CA SER A 297 26.98 11.65 -19.38
C SER A 297 27.00 11.59 -17.85
N CYS A 298 25.87 11.83 -17.18
CA CYS A 298 25.75 11.76 -15.72
C CYS A 298 26.11 10.37 -15.18
N TYR A 299 25.67 9.33 -15.89
CA TYR A 299 25.85 7.93 -15.51
C TYR A 299 27.30 7.44 -15.60
N HIS A 300 28.21 8.17 -16.25
CA HIS A 300 29.65 7.86 -16.15
C HIS A 300 30.20 8.01 -14.72
N THR A 301 29.52 8.79 -13.89
CA THR A 301 29.89 8.94 -12.47
C THR A 301 29.77 7.62 -11.71
N ASN A 302 28.86 6.73 -12.14
CA ASN A 302 28.66 5.42 -11.54
C ASN A 302 29.87 4.48 -11.70
N GLU A 303 30.74 4.74 -12.67
CA GLU A 303 31.97 3.96 -12.91
C GLU A 303 33.09 4.30 -11.89
N ARG A 304 32.89 5.30 -11.03
CA ARG A 304 33.93 5.80 -10.10
C ARG A 304 33.99 5.08 -8.76
N GLY A 305 32.88 4.51 -8.29
CA GLY A 305 32.81 3.86 -6.96
C GLY A 305 32.89 4.85 -5.80
N THR A 306 32.30 6.04 -5.95
CA THR A 306 32.18 7.03 -4.88
C THR A 306 30.85 6.87 -4.15
N TYR A 307 30.67 7.54 -3.01
CA TYR A 307 29.40 7.50 -2.26
C TYR A 307 28.18 8.06 -3.02
N TYR A 308 28.41 8.73 -4.14
CA TYR A 308 27.38 9.34 -4.99
C TYR A 308 27.41 8.80 -6.43
N GLY A 309 28.17 7.74 -6.69
CA GLY A 309 28.29 7.09 -8.00
C GLY A 309 28.85 5.68 -7.87
N TYR A 310 27.97 4.69 -7.80
CA TYR A 310 28.30 3.27 -7.59
C TYR A 310 27.13 2.36 -8.03
N CYS A 311 27.38 1.06 -8.15
CA CYS A 311 26.35 0.05 -8.46
C CYS A 311 25.93 -0.77 -7.25
N ARG A 312 26.89 -1.11 -6.39
CA ARG A 312 26.67 -1.92 -5.20
C ARG A 312 27.43 -1.37 -4.02
N LYS A 313 26.92 -1.65 -2.82
CA LYS A 313 27.59 -1.34 -1.56
C LYS A 313 27.76 -2.63 -0.78
N GLU A 314 29.00 -3.06 -0.59
CA GLU A 314 29.34 -4.29 0.13
C GLU A 314 30.21 -3.94 1.33
N GLN A 315 29.79 -4.35 2.52
CA GLN A 315 30.53 -4.11 3.78
C GLN A 315 30.96 -2.64 4.00
N GLY A 316 30.15 -1.69 3.51
CA GLY A 316 30.43 -0.25 3.60
C GLY A 316 31.26 0.32 2.46
N THR A 317 31.82 -0.51 1.58
CA THR A 317 32.57 -0.10 0.39
C THR A 317 31.64 0.09 -0.81
N HIS A 318 31.78 1.23 -1.50
CA HIS A 318 31.05 1.51 -2.74
C HIS A 318 31.78 0.89 -3.92
N LEU A 319 31.13 -0.05 -4.60
CA LEU A 319 31.69 -0.75 -5.75
C LEU A 319 31.37 0.00 -7.05
N PRO A 320 32.38 0.34 -7.86
CA PRO A 320 32.17 0.99 -9.15
C PRO A 320 31.39 0.09 -10.09
N CYS A 321 30.55 0.70 -10.94
CA CYS A 321 29.88 -0.01 -12.02
C CYS A 321 30.86 -0.42 -13.11
N LYS A 322 30.62 -1.57 -13.75
CA LYS A 322 31.20 -1.85 -15.07
C LYS A 322 30.52 -0.95 -16.10
N LYS A 323 31.16 -0.71 -17.25
CA LYS A 323 30.59 0.11 -18.33
C LYS A 323 29.19 -0.33 -18.76
N LYS A 324 28.94 -1.65 -18.83
CA LYS A 324 27.63 -2.21 -19.19
C LYS A 324 26.56 -1.98 -18.11
N ASP A 325 26.95 -1.79 -16.85
CA ASP A 325 26.06 -1.71 -15.69
C ASP A 325 25.82 -0.26 -15.24
N ARG A 326 26.43 0.73 -15.90
CA ARG A 326 26.37 2.15 -15.49
C ARG A 326 24.95 2.71 -15.36
N MET A 327 24.00 2.16 -16.10
CA MET A 327 22.58 2.50 -16.08
C MET A 327 21.78 1.74 -15.01
N CYS A 328 22.47 1.05 -14.09
CA CYS A 328 21.88 0.34 -12.95
C CYS A 328 22.49 0.78 -11.61
N GLY A 329 23.24 1.88 -11.61
CA GLY A 329 23.84 2.47 -10.41
C GLY A 329 22.97 3.57 -9.81
N LYS A 330 23.60 4.71 -9.48
CA LYS A 330 22.87 5.90 -9.02
C LYS A 330 22.01 6.49 -10.12
N LEU A 331 20.83 6.94 -9.72
CA LEU A 331 19.89 7.68 -10.56
C LEU A 331 20.34 9.14 -10.66
N TYR A 332 20.28 9.69 -11.87
CA TYR A 332 20.50 11.11 -12.13
C TYR A 332 19.35 11.67 -12.96
N CYS A 333 18.94 12.90 -12.65
CA CYS A 333 17.86 13.63 -13.30
C CYS A 333 18.37 14.97 -13.86
N SER A 334 17.73 15.44 -14.94
CA SER A 334 17.98 16.78 -15.52
C SER A 334 17.10 17.88 -14.89
N GLY A 335 16.04 17.49 -14.17
CA GLY A 335 15.07 18.40 -13.53
C GLY A 335 14.81 18.04 -12.07
N GLY A 336 13.60 18.36 -11.58
CA GLY A 336 13.17 18.11 -10.21
C GLY A 336 13.25 19.34 -9.30
N TRP A 337 12.94 19.11 -8.02
CA TRP A 337 12.90 20.14 -6.98
C TRP A 337 14.32 20.66 -6.67
N GLU A 338 14.39 21.82 -6.02
CA GLU A 338 15.68 22.41 -5.62
C GLU A 338 16.42 21.55 -4.59
N MET A 339 15.67 20.89 -3.70
CA MET A 339 16.15 19.95 -2.71
C MET A 339 15.48 18.58 -2.89
N PRO A 340 16.20 17.45 -2.72
CA PRO A 340 15.58 16.13 -2.80
C PRO A 340 14.66 15.89 -1.61
N ARG A 341 13.60 15.10 -1.80
CA ARG A 341 12.73 14.64 -0.69
C ARG A 341 13.51 13.82 0.34
N ASP A 342 14.40 12.95 -0.17
CA ASP A 342 15.19 12.04 0.63
C ASP A 342 16.69 12.20 0.37
N GLY A 343 17.49 12.07 1.43
CA GLY A 343 18.94 12.19 1.37
C GLY A 343 19.44 13.64 1.28
N ASN A 344 20.66 13.77 0.75
CA ASN A 344 21.34 15.04 0.53
C ASN A 344 21.45 15.32 -0.98
N LEU A 345 21.36 16.60 -1.36
CA LEU A 345 21.45 17.03 -2.75
C LEU A 345 22.82 16.68 -3.36
N LEU A 346 22.80 16.00 -4.49
CA LEU A 346 23.92 15.85 -5.41
C LEU A 346 23.61 16.69 -6.65
N SER A 347 24.46 17.66 -6.96
CA SER A 347 24.30 18.48 -8.16
C SER A 347 25.66 18.79 -8.76
N PHE A 348 25.82 18.48 -10.06
CA PHE A 348 27.00 18.85 -10.83
C PHE A 348 26.62 18.99 -12.30
N SER A 349 27.06 20.07 -12.95
CA SER A 349 26.63 20.37 -14.33
C SER A 349 25.09 20.36 -14.44
N SER A 350 24.53 19.61 -15.39
CA SER A 350 23.08 19.37 -15.53
C SER A 350 22.57 18.12 -14.80
N CYS A 351 23.42 17.44 -14.03
CA CYS A 351 23.09 16.21 -13.31
C CYS A 351 22.66 16.52 -11.88
N LYS A 352 21.41 16.19 -11.54
CA LYS A 352 20.90 16.20 -10.16
C LYS A 352 20.65 14.78 -9.67
N GLY A 353 20.80 14.56 -8.37
CA GLY A 353 20.49 13.30 -7.72
C GLY A 353 20.49 13.46 -6.20
N SER A 354 20.45 12.36 -5.48
CA SER A 354 20.60 12.34 -4.02
C SER A 354 21.59 11.27 -3.56
N PHE A 355 22.14 11.43 -2.37
CA PHE A 355 22.88 10.39 -1.67
C PHE A 355 22.37 10.28 -0.22
N PRO A 356 22.43 9.09 0.41
CA PRO A 356 21.79 8.86 1.70
C PRO A 356 22.43 9.68 2.81
N ARG A 357 21.67 9.97 3.87
CA ARG A 357 22.28 10.48 5.10
C ARG A 357 23.07 9.37 5.80
N ALA A 358 23.93 9.74 6.73
CA ALA A 358 24.79 8.79 7.42
C ALA A 358 23.95 7.70 8.12
N GLY A 359 24.14 6.43 7.74
CA GLY A 359 23.43 5.29 8.31
C GLY A 359 22.12 4.90 7.60
N GLU A 360 21.69 5.64 6.56
CA GLU A 360 20.47 5.35 5.81
C GLU A 360 20.74 4.49 4.55
N GLN A 361 19.70 3.81 4.09
CA GLN A 361 19.69 3.11 2.80
C GLN A 361 19.60 4.13 1.67
N ASP A 362 20.29 3.86 0.56
CA ASP A 362 20.30 4.75 -0.60
C ASP A 362 19.03 4.57 -1.45
N THR A 363 18.10 5.52 -1.33
CA THR A 363 16.87 5.59 -2.14
C THR A 363 17.10 6.21 -3.52
N GLY A 364 18.28 6.78 -3.78
CA GLY A 364 18.66 7.36 -5.07
C GLY A 364 19.37 6.38 -6.00
N MET A 365 19.11 5.08 -5.86
CA MET A 365 19.59 4.03 -6.77
C MET A 365 18.54 3.76 -7.85
N ILE A 366 18.97 3.36 -9.04
CA ILE A 366 18.05 2.84 -10.06
C ILE A 366 17.43 1.55 -9.54
N LEU A 367 16.10 1.46 -9.66
CA LEU A 367 15.33 0.33 -9.17
C LEU A 367 15.60 -0.93 -10.02
N ASP A 368 15.59 -2.09 -9.37
CA ASP A 368 15.58 -3.36 -10.08
C ASP A 368 14.35 -3.46 -11.01
N GLY A 369 14.50 -4.17 -12.13
CA GLY A 369 13.51 -4.26 -13.19
C GLY A 369 13.49 -3.09 -14.18
N THR A 370 14.20 -1.99 -13.89
CA THR A 370 14.31 -0.86 -14.83
C THR A 370 15.06 -1.28 -16.09
N LYS A 371 14.53 -0.95 -17.27
CA LYS A 371 15.19 -1.19 -18.56
C LYS A 371 16.54 -0.47 -18.61
N CYS A 372 17.62 -1.20 -18.85
CA CYS A 372 18.99 -0.65 -18.99
C CYS A 372 19.58 -0.83 -20.38
N GLY A 373 18.87 -1.54 -21.25
CA GLY A 373 19.17 -1.66 -22.67
C GLY A 373 18.14 -2.56 -23.36
N ASN A 374 18.32 -2.80 -24.65
CA ASN A 374 17.41 -3.67 -25.41
C ASN A 374 17.47 -5.10 -24.88
N GLY A 375 16.32 -5.63 -24.43
CA GLY A 375 16.25 -6.97 -23.82
C GLY A 375 16.92 -7.06 -22.45
N MET A 376 17.25 -5.94 -21.79
CA MET A 376 18.01 -5.93 -20.54
C MET A 376 17.37 -5.07 -19.46
N VAL A 377 17.51 -5.54 -18.22
CA VAL A 377 16.99 -4.90 -17.00
C VAL A 377 18.06 -4.84 -15.91
N CYS A 378 17.90 -3.89 -15.02
CA CYS A 378 18.70 -3.80 -13.81
C CYS A 378 18.30 -4.89 -12.81
N SER A 379 19.29 -5.59 -12.28
CA SER A 379 19.12 -6.51 -11.16
C SER A 379 20.35 -6.44 -10.27
N HIS A 380 20.17 -6.02 -9.02
CA HIS A 380 21.23 -5.89 -8.02
C HIS A 380 22.45 -5.08 -8.51
N GLY A 381 22.18 -3.98 -9.22
CA GLY A 381 23.22 -3.10 -9.76
C GLY A 381 23.95 -3.64 -10.99
N GLU A 382 23.43 -4.67 -11.65
CA GLU A 382 23.94 -5.17 -12.93
C GLU A 382 22.89 -5.07 -14.03
N CYS A 383 23.33 -4.79 -15.27
CA CYS A 383 22.47 -4.83 -16.45
C CYS A 383 22.54 -6.22 -17.07
N ILE A 384 21.43 -6.97 -16.96
CA ILE A 384 21.32 -8.39 -17.26
C ILE A 384 20.16 -8.61 -18.25
N GLN A 385 20.22 -9.69 -19.05
CA GLN A 385 19.12 -10.07 -19.95
C GLN A 385 17.83 -10.35 -19.18
N VAL A 386 16.70 -9.88 -19.69
CA VAL A 386 15.36 -10.03 -19.11
C VAL A 386 15.04 -11.50 -18.82
N GLU A 387 15.40 -12.39 -19.74
CA GLU A 387 15.15 -13.82 -19.66
C GLU A 387 15.95 -14.51 -18.54
N GLU A 388 17.16 -14.03 -18.24
CA GLU A 388 18.00 -14.57 -17.17
C GLU A 388 17.42 -14.23 -15.79
N VAL A 389 16.83 -13.02 -15.66
CA VAL A 389 16.28 -12.50 -14.39
C VAL A 389 14.88 -13.05 -14.13
N PHE A 390 13.96 -12.94 -15.09
CA PHE A 390 12.54 -13.24 -14.84
C PHE A 390 12.10 -14.61 -15.31
N ARG A 391 12.80 -15.21 -16.28
CA ARG A 391 12.49 -16.56 -16.83
C ARG A 391 11.03 -16.73 -17.27
N SER A 392 10.43 -15.66 -17.79
CA SER A 392 9.01 -15.55 -18.12
C SER A 392 8.70 -15.68 -19.62
N THR A 393 9.72 -15.97 -20.44
CA THR A 393 9.61 -16.02 -21.90
C THR A 393 8.48 -16.94 -22.35
N ASN A 394 7.59 -16.41 -23.20
CA ASN A 394 6.44 -17.13 -23.76
C ASN A 394 5.54 -17.78 -22.69
N CYS A 395 5.48 -17.23 -21.47
CA CYS A 395 4.64 -17.80 -20.43
C CYS A 395 3.16 -17.81 -20.83
N SER A 396 2.62 -16.69 -21.31
CA SER A 396 1.22 -16.60 -21.78
C SER A 396 0.92 -17.53 -22.95
N ALA A 397 1.91 -17.89 -23.78
CA ALA A 397 1.71 -18.83 -24.90
C ALA A 397 1.43 -20.27 -24.42
N LYS A 398 1.67 -20.57 -23.14
CA LYS A 398 1.32 -21.85 -22.52
C LYS A 398 -0.08 -21.85 -21.92
N CYS A 399 -0.74 -20.70 -21.88
CA CYS A 399 -2.09 -20.56 -21.37
C CYS A 399 -3.11 -20.97 -22.45
N SER A 400 -4.18 -21.65 -22.02
CA SER A 400 -5.27 -22.09 -22.90
C SER A 400 -6.39 -21.06 -22.92
N GLY A 401 -7.18 -21.05 -24.00
CA GLY A 401 -8.28 -20.10 -24.16
C GLY A 401 -7.80 -18.64 -24.16
N HIS A 402 -8.63 -17.76 -23.62
CA HIS A 402 -8.33 -16.34 -23.48
C HIS A 402 -7.70 -16.05 -22.11
N ALA A 403 -6.48 -16.55 -21.92
CA ALA A 403 -5.75 -16.43 -20.66
C ALA A 403 -4.34 -15.88 -20.85
N VAL A 404 -3.88 -15.15 -19.84
CA VAL A 404 -2.55 -14.55 -19.76
C VAL A 404 -1.80 -15.05 -18.53
N CYS A 405 -0.48 -15.07 -18.63
CA CYS A 405 0.38 -15.46 -17.53
C CYS A 405 0.61 -14.30 -16.55
N ASP A 406 0.39 -14.59 -15.28
CA ASP A 406 0.61 -13.66 -14.17
C ASP A 406 2.05 -13.72 -13.61
N HIS A 407 2.32 -12.88 -12.62
CA HIS A 407 3.57 -12.85 -11.87
C HIS A 407 3.92 -14.11 -11.10
N LYS A 408 2.96 -15.01 -10.83
CA LYS A 408 3.16 -16.32 -10.19
C LYS A 408 3.41 -17.43 -11.22
N LEU A 409 3.54 -17.08 -12.51
CA LEU A 409 3.66 -18.01 -13.64
C LEU A 409 2.43 -18.93 -13.78
N GLN A 410 1.26 -18.43 -13.40
CA GLN A 410 -0.03 -19.10 -13.53
C GLN A 410 -0.89 -18.40 -14.60
N CYS A 411 -1.80 -19.15 -15.22
CA CYS A 411 -2.71 -18.61 -16.21
C CYS A 411 -3.96 -18.04 -15.55
N GLN A 412 -4.33 -16.82 -15.94
CA GLN A 412 -5.52 -16.11 -15.50
C GLN A 412 -6.30 -15.67 -16.73
N CYS A 413 -7.62 -15.82 -16.71
CA CYS A 413 -8.46 -15.39 -17.83
C CYS A 413 -8.33 -13.87 -18.04
N GLU A 414 -8.44 -13.43 -19.29
CA GLU A 414 -8.56 -12.01 -19.60
C GLU A 414 -9.95 -11.49 -19.24
N GLU A 415 -10.08 -10.17 -19.10
CA GLU A 415 -11.37 -9.53 -18.86
C GLU A 415 -12.37 -9.92 -19.95
N GLY A 416 -13.60 -10.25 -19.53
CA GLY A 416 -14.64 -10.76 -20.42
C GLY A 416 -14.66 -12.28 -20.61
N TRP A 417 -13.77 -13.02 -19.94
CA TRP A 417 -13.69 -14.48 -19.98
C TRP A 417 -13.78 -15.11 -18.59
N ALA A 418 -14.38 -16.29 -18.50
CA ALA A 418 -14.62 -16.96 -17.23
C ALA A 418 -13.65 -18.13 -16.95
N PRO A 419 -13.13 -18.26 -15.71
CA PRO A 419 -12.37 -19.43 -15.29
C PRO A 419 -13.26 -20.70 -15.23
N PRO A 420 -12.66 -21.91 -15.30
CA PRO A 420 -11.23 -22.20 -15.23
C PRO A 420 -10.48 -22.25 -16.57
N ASN A 421 -11.19 -22.44 -17.69
CA ASN A 421 -10.54 -22.69 -18.99
C ASN A 421 -10.47 -21.44 -19.89
N CYS A 422 -11.18 -20.37 -19.53
CA CYS A 422 -11.17 -19.10 -20.27
C CYS A 422 -11.70 -19.22 -21.72
N ASP A 423 -12.60 -20.17 -21.96
CA ASP A 423 -13.22 -20.42 -23.28
C ASP A 423 -14.64 -19.86 -23.41
N SER A 424 -15.30 -19.52 -22.29
CA SER A 424 -16.64 -18.96 -22.26
C SER A 424 -16.59 -17.46 -22.01
N SER A 425 -17.18 -16.68 -22.90
CA SER A 425 -17.36 -15.25 -22.68
C SER A 425 -18.27 -15.01 -21.47
N SER A 426 -17.81 -14.19 -20.53
CA SER A 426 -18.53 -13.81 -19.33
C SER A 426 -19.49 -12.64 -19.56
N ALA A 427 -19.77 -12.28 -20.83
CA ALA A 427 -20.59 -11.15 -21.24
C ALA A 427 -21.97 -11.14 -20.54
N LEU A 428 -22.01 -10.52 -19.37
CA LEU A 428 -23.04 -9.55 -19.07
C LEU A 428 -22.75 -8.38 -20.00
N THR A 429 -23.71 -8.11 -20.88
CA THR A 429 -23.81 -6.89 -21.66
C THR A 429 -23.58 -5.69 -20.74
N GLY A 430 -22.34 -5.20 -20.67
CA GLY A 430 -22.09 -3.85 -20.25
C GLY A 430 -22.71 -2.97 -21.31
N GLU A 431 -23.86 -2.38 -21.00
CA GLU A 431 -24.25 -1.16 -21.68
C GLU A 431 -23.03 -0.24 -21.63
N CYS A 432 -22.47 0.11 -22.80
CA CYS A 432 -21.63 1.29 -22.90
C CYS A 432 -22.46 2.46 -22.37
N HIS A 433 -22.32 2.81 -21.10
CA HIS A 433 -22.77 4.11 -20.66
C HIS A 433 -21.94 5.13 -21.43
N PRO A 434 -22.55 6.00 -22.25
CA PRO A 434 -21.85 7.15 -22.75
C PRO A 434 -21.35 7.91 -21.53
N LEU A 435 -20.10 8.38 -21.57
CA LEU A 435 -19.64 9.45 -20.72
C LEU A 435 -20.58 10.65 -20.94
N HIS A 436 -21.62 10.74 -20.11
CA HIS A 436 -22.43 11.93 -20.03
C HIS A 436 -21.55 12.97 -19.34
N LEU A 437 -20.89 13.79 -20.15
CA LEU A 437 -20.22 14.99 -19.68
C LEU A 437 -21.33 15.91 -19.14
N SER A 438 -21.64 15.77 -17.85
CA SER A 438 -22.50 16.71 -17.14
C SER A 438 -21.75 18.05 -17.08
N LEU A 439 -22.06 18.92 -18.04
CA LEU A 439 -21.75 20.34 -17.99
C LEU A 439 -22.45 20.92 -16.75
N LEU A 440 -21.73 20.97 -15.64
CA LEU A 440 -22.06 21.84 -14.53
C LEU A 440 -21.92 23.28 -15.03
N SER A 441 -23.05 23.92 -15.26
CA SER A 441 -23.17 25.34 -15.54
C SER A 441 -22.73 26.15 -14.32
N ALA A 442 -21.48 26.56 -14.28
CA ALA A 442 -21.04 27.71 -13.49
C ALA A 442 -21.15 28.98 -14.37
N PRO A 443 -21.78 30.07 -13.89
CA PRO A 443 -21.90 31.30 -14.68
C PRO A 443 -20.54 31.99 -14.80
N LEU A 444 -20.05 32.15 -16.03
CA LEU A 444 -18.90 32.99 -16.33
C LEU A 444 -19.28 34.48 -16.27
N GLY A 445 -18.58 35.22 -15.42
CA GLY A 445 -18.39 36.65 -15.57
C GLY A 445 -17.44 36.95 -16.75
N MET A 446 -17.91 37.81 -17.64
CA MET A 446 -17.31 38.39 -18.85
C MET A 446 -15.94 39.06 -18.54
N PHE A 447 -14.88 38.97 -19.37
CA PHE A 447 -14.67 39.82 -20.57
C PHE A 447 -13.36 39.45 -21.34
N LEU A 448 -13.41 39.75 -22.66
CA LEU A 448 -12.33 40.14 -23.63
C LEU A 448 -11.91 39.14 -24.75
N SER A 449 -12.52 39.38 -25.94
CA SER A 449 -11.96 39.58 -27.31
C SER A 449 -10.71 38.79 -27.78
N LEU A 450 -10.57 38.22 -28.98
CA LEU A 450 -11.21 38.29 -30.32
C LEU A 450 -10.75 37.04 -31.13
N PRO A 451 -11.30 36.76 -32.34
CA PRO A 451 -11.40 35.43 -32.96
C PRO A 451 -10.36 35.17 -34.05
N SER A 452 -10.19 33.89 -34.44
CA SER A 452 -9.95 33.45 -35.83
C SER A 452 -9.93 31.92 -35.97
N VAL A 453 -10.82 31.39 -36.86
CA VAL A 453 -10.53 30.39 -37.95
C VAL A 453 -10.18 28.94 -37.49
N ILE A 454 -10.72 27.80 -37.97
CA ILE A 454 -11.65 27.28 -39.00
C ILE A 454 -11.95 25.79 -38.60
N PRO A 455 -13.02 25.14 -39.09
CA PRO A 455 -13.53 23.87 -38.54
C PRO A 455 -13.00 22.60 -39.23
N GLY A 456 -13.04 21.47 -38.50
CA GLY A 456 -13.57 20.22 -39.06
C GLY A 456 -12.68 18.97 -39.05
N ILE A 457 -13.26 17.92 -38.46
CA ILE A 457 -13.07 16.46 -38.71
C ILE A 457 -12.01 15.75 -37.85
N LEU A 458 -12.45 15.30 -36.66
CA LEU A 458 -11.93 14.08 -36.02
C LEU A 458 -12.65 12.88 -36.64
N GLY A 459 -11.91 12.01 -37.33
CA GLY A 459 -12.34 10.66 -37.65
C GLY A 459 -12.07 9.72 -36.47
N THR A 460 -13.11 9.06 -35.99
CA THR A 460 -13.03 7.88 -35.13
C THR A 460 -12.59 6.67 -35.95
N VAL A 461 -11.56 5.96 -35.49
CA VAL A 461 -11.25 4.59 -35.94
C VAL A 461 -11.15 3.71 -34.70
N CYS A 462 -12.20 2.94 -34.43
CA CYS A 462 -12.10 1.70 -33.65
C CYS A 462 -11.69 0.57 -34.60
N PRO A 463 -10.81 -0.37 -34.22
CA PRO A 463 -10.58 -1.57 -34.98
C PRO A 463 -11.75 -2.54 -34.78
N SER A 464 -12.44 -2.87 -35.86
CA SER A 464 -13.42 -3.94 -35.94
C SER A 464 -12.73 -5.30 -35.99
N SER A 465 -13.32 -6.25 -35.27
CA SER A 465 -13.06 -7.67 -35.28
C SER A 465 -13.02 -8.31 -36.67
N GLN A 466 -11.97 -9.10 -36.92
CA GLN A 466 -12.01 -10.38 -37.61
C GLN A 466 -11.07 -11.36 -36.91
#